data_AF-A0A7J8X4U3-F1
#
_entry.id   AF-A0A7J8X4U3-F1
#
_cell.length_a   1.000
_cell.length_b   1.000
_cell.length_c   1.000
_cell.angle_alpha   90.00
_cell.angle_beta   90.00
_cell.angle_gamma   90.00
#
_symmetry.space_group_name_H-M   'P 1'
#
loop_
_entity.id
_entity.type
_entity.pdbx_description
1 polymer ?
#
loop_
_entity_poly.entity_id
_entity_poly.type
_entity_poly.pdbx_seq_one_letter_code
_entity_poly.pdbx_strand_id
1 'polypeptide(L)'
;MASFITPTILKIFLIISLFQICLGVRKLSEVVEEQPQLLKYHNGPLLSGPIIVNLIWYGKFKPSERAIISDFVTSLSSNPSSPSLKAQPTVAQWWRTTEKYYHLASKKSSLSLSLGKQILDEHYSLGKSLKKKQIVELASKGDQKYAINVVLTASDVAVEGFCMSRCGTHGSALSSIKGKRSSKFAYIWVGNAQTQCPGQCAWPFHQPIYGPQSPPLIAPNNNVGVD
;
A
#
# COMPACT_ATOMS: atom_id res chain seq x y z
N MET A 1 -12.03 1.73 -70.25
CA MET A 1 -12.61 2.84 -69.45
C MET A 1 -11.71 3.06 -68.25
N ALA A 2 -10.73 3.95 -68.35
CA ALA A 2 -9.85 4.31 -67.24
C ALA A 2 -10.46 5.53 -66.53
N SER A 3 -10.82 5.36 -65.27
CA SER A 3 -11.40 6.41 -64.43
C SER A 3 -10.31 7.37 -63.98
N PHE A 4 -10.37 8.62 -64.43
CA PHE A 4 -9.49 9.69 -63.98
C PHE A 4 -9.98 10.19 -62.62
N ILE A 5 -9.44 9.63 -61.54
CA ILE A 5 -9.57 10.24 -60.21
C ILE A 5 -8.74 11.51 -60.25
N THR A 6 -9.40 12.66 -60.22
CA THR A 6 -8.73 13.97 -60.28
C THR A 6 -7.84 14.16 -59.04
N PRO A 7 -6.63 14.71 -59.18
CA PRO A 7 -5.66 14.86 -58.08
C PRO A 7 -6.19 15.72 -56.92
N THR A 8 -7.24 16.51 -57.17
CA THR A 8 -8.00 17.28 -56.17
C THR A 8 -8.76 16.39 -55.20
N ILE A 9 -9.37 15.29 -55.65
CA ILE A 9 -10.15 14.37 -54.79
C ILE A 9 -9.21 13.64 -53.81
N LEU A 10 -8.03 13.21 -54.29
CA LEU A 10 -7.03 12.56 -53.45
C LEU A 10 -6.49 13.49 -52.36
N LYS A 11 -6.27 14.77 -52.68
CA LYS A 11 -5.84 15.79 -51.71
C LYS A 11 -6.91 16.06 -50.64
N ILE A 12 -8.17 16.15 -51.05
CA ILE A 12 -9.29 16.33 -50.11
C ILE A 12 -9.40 15.12 -49.17
N PHE A 13 -9.29 13.90 -49.69
CA PHE A 13 -9.34 12.68 -48.88
C PHE A 13 -8.18 12.63 -47.87
N LEU A 14 -6.97 13.04 -48.28
CA LEU A 14 -5.80 13.10 -47.40
C LEU A 14 -6.00 14.14 -46.27
N ILE A 15 -6.54 15.32 -46.59
CA ILE A 15 -6.83 16.38 -45.61
C ILE A 15 -7.89 15.91 -44.61
N ILE A 16 -8.95 15.26 -45.07
CA ILE A 16 -10.01 14.71 -44.20
C ILE A 16 -9.44 13.62 -43.27
N SER A 17 -8.57 12.74 -43.80
CA SER A 17 -7.93 11.69 -42.99
C SER A 17 -6.98 12.26 -41.91
N LEU A 18 -6.23 13.32 -42.23
CA LEU A 18 -5.38 14.03 -41.27
C LEU A 18 -6.21 14.75 -40.20
N PHE A 19 -7.38 15.29 -40.56
CA PHE A 19 -8.29 15.93 -39.59
C PHE A 19 -8.91 14.92 -38.61
N GLN A 20 -9.23 13.71 -39.06
CA GLN A 20 -9.71 12.62 -38.20
C GLN A 20 -8.64 12.13 -37.20
N ILE A 21 -7.36 12.13 -37.59
CA ILE A 21 -6.24 11.77 -36.71
C ILE A 21 -6.07 12.83 -35.59
N CYS A 22 -6.29 14.11 -35.89
CA CYS A 22 -6.21 15.19 -34.89
C CYS A 22 -7.41 15.19 -33.91
N LEU A 23 -8.58 14.72 -34.32
CA LEU A 23 -9.77 14.64 -33.45
C LEU A 23 -9.81 13.39 -32.56
N GLY A 24 -9.03 12.35 -32.89
CA GLY A 24 -8.99 11.08 -32.15
C GLY A 24 -8.17 11.08 -30.85
N VAL A 25 -7.41 12.15 -30.54
CA VAL A 25 -6.55 12.25 -29.34
C VAL A 25 -7.19 13.12 -28.26
N ARG A 26 -8.49 12.96 -28.05
CA ARG A 26 -9.16 13.37 -26.80
C ARG A 26 -9.84 12.16 -26.20
N LYS A 27 -9.03 11.18 -25.80
CA LYS A 27 -9.47 10.16 -24.86
C LYS A 27 -9.83 10.89 -23.57
N LEU A 28 -11.11 10.87 -23.21
CA LEU A 28 -11.63 11.38 -21.95
C LEU A 28 -10.71 10.93 -20.81
N SER A 29 -9.96 11.87 -20.23
CA SER A 29 -9.68 11.77 -18.80
C SER A 29 -11.02 12.05 -18.14
N GLU A 30 -11.82 10.99 -17.99
CA GLU A 30 -12.98 11.04 -17.11
C GLU A 30 -12.40 11.36 -15.74
N VAL A 31 -12.52 12.63 -15.35
CA VAL A 31 -12.43 13.02 -13.95
C VAL A 31 -13.61 12.30 -13.31
N VAL A 32 -13.34 11.10 -12.80
CA VAL A 32 -14.28 10.40 -11.94
C VAL A 32 -14.65 11.42 -10.87
N GLU A 33 -15.91 11.85 -10.88
CA GLU A 33 -16.44 12.74 -9.87
C GLU A 33 -16.18 12.02 -8.53
N GLU A 34 -15.27 12.55 -7.71
CA GLU A 34 -14.95 11.98 -6.40
C GLU A 34 -16.23 12.06 -5.57
N GLN A 35 -17.09 11.05 -5.65
CA GLN A 35 -18.12 10.86 -4.67
C GLN A 35 -17.37 10.69 -3.35
N PRO A 36 -17.59 11.58 -2.36
CA PRO A 36 -17.02 11.37 -1.05
C PRO A 36 -17.69 10.12 -0.49
N GLN A 37 -17.06 8.96 -0.64
CA GLN A 37 -17.43 7.76 0.08
C GLN A 37 -17.19 8.05 1.55
N LEU A 38 -18.20 8.62 2.20
CA LEU A 38 -18.15 8.99 3.60
C LEU A 38 -18.17 7.68 4.40
N LEU A 39 -16.99 7.25 4.84
CA LEU A 39 -16.84 6.06 5.66
C LEU A 39 -17.62 6.27 6.96
N LYS A 40 -18.54 5.33 7.26
CA LYS A 40 -19.26 5.33 8.52
C LYS A 40 -18.31 4.90 9.64
N TYR A 41 -18.14 5.75 10.64
CA TYR A 41 -17.41 5.37 11.84
C TYR A 41 -18.28 4.48 12.73
N HIS A 42 -17.76 3.31 13.08
CA HIS A 42 -18.47 2.30 13.88
C HIS A 42 -18.11 2.36 15.39
N ASN A 43 -17.66 3.51 15.89
CA ASN A 43 -17.31 3.74 17.30
C ASN A 43 -16.19 2.83 17.87
N GLY A 44 -15.35 2.27 16.99
CA GLY A 44 -14.20 1.46 17.39
C GLY A 44 -12.98 2.31 17.77
N PRO A 45 -12.08 1.84 18.64
CA PRO A 45 -10.90 2.62 19.05
C PRO A 45 -10.03 3.08 17.87
N LEU A 46 -9.64 4.36 17.86
CA LEU A 46 -8.73 4.93 16.87
C LEU A 46 -7.36 5.20 17.49
N LEU A 47 -6.30 5.00 16.70
CA LEU A 47 -4.96 5.46 17.07
C LEU A 47 -4.91 6.98 16.98
N SER A 48 -4.35 7.65 17.97
CA SER A 48 -4.23 9.12 17.98
C SER A 48 -2.90 9.56 18.58
N GLY A 49 -2.42 10.73 18.14
CA GLY A 49 -1.14 11.31 18.52
C GLY A 49 -0.04 11.01 17.51
N PRO A 50 1.22 11.36 17.86
CA PRO A 50 2.39 11.01 17.06
C PRO A 50 2.70 9.52 17.26
N ILE A 51 2.55 8.72 16.20
CA ILE A 51 2.78 7.28 16.19
C ILE A 51 3.94 6.94 15.27
N ILE A 52 4.90 6.21 15.81
CA ILE A 52 6.08 5.75 15.06
C ILE A 52 5.77 4.40 14.39
N VAL A 53 6.03 4.28 13.10
CA VAL A 53 5.90 3.02 12.35
C VAL A 53 7.27 2.38 12.21
N ASN A 54 7.53 1.32 12.98
CA ASN A 54 8.76 0.54 12.89
C ASN A 54 8.58 -0.60 11.88
N LEU A 55 9.60 -0.85 11.07
CA LEU A 55 9.63 -1.96 10.12
C LEU A 55 10.56 -3.06 10.64
N ILE A 56 10.06 -4.29 10.69
CA ILE A 56 10.81 -5.48 11.10
C ILE A 56 10.87 -6.41 9.89
N TRP A 57 12.04 -6.48 9.27
CA TRP A 57 12.32 -7.25 8.06
C TRP A 57 12.81 -8.63 8.45
N TYR A 58 11.98 -9.65 8.28
CA TYR A 58 12.31 -11.03 8.63
C TYR A 58 12.61 -11.86 7.38
N GLY A 59 13.90 -12.16 7.18
CA GLY A 59 14.45 -12.79 5.98
C GLY A 59 15.15 -11.81 5.05
N LYS A 60 15.46 -12.26 3.84
CA LYS A 60 16.27 -11.50 2.87
C LYS A 60 15.39 -10.65 1.96
N PHE A 61 15.52 -9.33 2.09
CA PHE A 61 14.88 -8.35 1.21
C PHE A 61 15.93 -7.63 0.38
N LYS A 62 15.64 -7.39 -0.90
CA LYS A 62 16.51 -6.54 -1.73
C LYS A 62 16.47 -5.10 -1.23
N PRO A 63 17.56 -4.32 -1.37
CA PRO A 63 17.54 -2.90 -1.06
C PRO A 63 16.40 -2.13 -1.74
N SER A 64 16.06 -2.48 -2.99
CA SER A 64 14.95 -1.87 -3.72
C SER A 64 13.59 -2.13 -3.09
N GLU A 65 13.34 -3.34 -2.59
CA GLU A 65 12.08 -3.72 -1.93
C GLU A 65 11.90 -2.97 -0.62
N ARG A 66 13.00 -2.85 0.15
CA ARG A 66 13.00 -2.06 1.39
C ARG A 66 12.77 -0.58 1.14
N ALA A 67 13.37 -0.02 0.08
CA ALA A 67 13.15 1.37 -0.31
C ALA A 67 11.68 1.62 -0.63
N ILE A 68 11.05 0.80 -1.49
CA ILE A 68 9.64 0.94 -1.87
C ILE A 68 8.72 0.99 -0.64
N ILE A 69 8.84 0.03 0.27
CA ILE A 69 7.97 -0.05 1.46
C ILE A 69 8.29 1.08 2.46
N SER A 70 9.56 1.48 2.61
CA SER A 70 9.94 2.61 3.46
C SER A 70 9.39 3.94 2.91
N ASP A 71 9.43 4.11 1.59
CA ASP A 71 8.89 5.27 0.89
C ASP A 71 7.36 5.31 1.03
N PHE A 72 6.68 4.16 0.94
CA PHE A 72 5.26 4.06 1.23
C PHE A 72 4.93 4.55 2.64
N VAL A 73 5.63 4.09 3.67
CA VAL A 73 5.40 4.54 5.05
C VAL A 73 5.68 6.03 5.20
N THR A 74 6.72 6.54 4.55
CA THR A 74 7.05 7.97 4.56
C THR A 74 5.98 8.81 3.86
N SER A 75 5.31 8.26 2.84
CA SER A 75 4.20 8.92 2.15
C SER A 75 2.96 9.12 3.03
N LEU A 76 2.85 8.38 4.15
CA LEU A 76 1.79 8.56 5.15
C LEU A 76 1.99 9.83 5.99
N SER A 77 3.22 10.36 6.05
CA SER A 77 3.54 11.56 6.80
C SER A 77 3.06 12.82 6.06
N SER A 78 1.89 13.33 6.44
CA SER A 78 1.39 14.62 5.97
C SER A 78 2.03 15.76 6.77
N ASN A 79 2.91 16.56 6.15
CA ASN A 79 3.36 17.83 6.75
C ASN A 79 2.40 18.96 6.33
N PRO A 80 1.56 19.50 7.24
CA PRO A 80 0.54 20.51 6.91
C PRO A 80 1.12 21.87 6.52
N SER A 81 2.41 22.11 6.73
CA SER A 81 3.02 23.44 6.63
C SER A 81 3.75 23.76 5.31
N SER A 82 3.79 22.84 4.34
CA SER A 82 4.51 23.08 3.07
C SER A 82 3.60 23.70 2.00
N PRO A 83 3.81 24.97 1.59
CA PRO A 83 2.98 25.65 0.60
C PRO A 83 3.12 25.06 -0.82
N SER A 84 4.22 24.35 -1.09
CA SER A 84 4.54 23.76 -2.41
C SER A 84 3.74 22.50 -2.75
N LEU A 85 3.02 21.91 -1.79
CA LEU A 85 2.20 20.71 -1.99
C LEU A 85 0.75 21.01 -2.43
N LYS A 86 0.37 22.28 -2.59
CA LYS A 86 -1.02 22.66 -2.95
C LYS A 86 -1.35 22.48 -4.44
N ALA A 87 -0.36 22.27 -5.29
CA ALA A 87 -0.53 22.31 -6.74
C ALA A 87 -0.50 20.93 -7.45
N GLN A 88 -0.16 19.84 -6.75
CA GLN A 88 -0.08 18.50 -7.33
C GLN A 88 -0.68 17.47 -6.37
N PRO A 89 -1.50 16.51 -6.87
CA PRO A 89 -2.00 15.43 -6.04
C PRO A 89 -0.82 14.60 -5.53
N THR A 90 -0.75 14.40 -4.22
CA THR A 90 0.25 13.54 -3.57
C THR A 90 -0.43 12.44 -2.78
N VAL A 91 0.26 11.32 -2.59
CA VAL A 91 -0.24 10.21 -1.74
C VAL A 91 -0.55 10.71 -0.32
N ALA A 92 0.30 11.59 0.23
CA ALA A 92 0.05 12.26 1.51
C ALA A 92 -1.24 13.09 1.52
N GLN A 93 -1.56 13.79 0.43
CA GLN A 93 -2.82 14.54 0.29
C GLN A 93 -4.03 13.62 0.22
N TRP A 94 -3.92 12.46 -0.44
CA TRP A 94 -4.97 11.44 -0.42
C TRP A 94 -5.18 10.90 1.00
N TRP A 95 -4.10 10.58 1.74
CA TRP A 95 -4.19 10.11 3.13
C TRP A 95 -4.81 11.13 4.08
N ARG A 96 -4.70 12.44 3.83
CA ARG A 96 -5.43 13.47 4.61
C ARG A 96 -6.94 13.30 4.57
N THR A 97 -7.51 12.64 3.56
CA THR A 97 -8.95 12.33 3.55
C THR A 97 -9.32 11.44 4.73
N THR A 98 -8.40 10.62 5.25
CA THR A 98 -8.65 9.80 6.45
C THR A 98 -8.74 10.65 7.73
N GLU A 99 -8.01 11.78 7.80
CA GLU A 99 -8.09 12.74 8.92
C GLU A 99 -9.51 13.32 9.05
N LYS A 100 -10.25 13.43 7.94
CA LYS A 100 -11.65 13.84 7.95
C LYS A 100 -12.54 12.88 8.74
N TYR A 101 -12.11 11.69 9.17
CA TYR A 101 -12.94 10.82 10.01
C TYR A 101 -12.63 10.95 11.50
N TYR A 102 -11.50 11.57 11.87
CA TYR A 102 -11.12 11.71 13.27
C TYR A 102 -12.04 12.64 14.06
N HIS A 103 -12.62 13.65 13.41
CA HIS A 103 -13.59 14.54 14.06
C HIS A 103 -14.87 13.81 14.50
N LEU A 104 -15.20 12.66 13.88
CA LEU A 104 -16.33 11.81 14.27
C LEU A 104 -16.07 11.05 15.57
N ALA A 105 -14.81 10.80 15.90
CA ALA A 105 -14.41 10.11 17.13
C ALA A 105 -14.14 11.08 18.28
N SER A 106 -13.44 12.19 18.04
CA SER A 106 -13.19 13.24 19.03
C SER A 106 -12.72 14.54 18.37
N LYS A 107 -13.20 15.69 18.87
CA LYS A 107 -12.82 17.03 18.39
C LYS A 107 -11.31 17.34 18.52
N LYS A 108 -10.55 16.56 19.31
CA LYS A 108 -9.13 16.81 19.61
C LYS A 108 -8.19 15.69 19.15
N SER A 109 -8.69 14.63 18.53
CA SER A 109 -7.83 13.53 18.07
C SER A 109 -7.30 13.83 16.67
N SER A 110 -5.98 13.84 16.52
CA SER A 110 -5.30 13.78 15.23
C SER A 110 -4.36 12.56 15.22
N LEU A 111 -3.98 12.10 14.04
CA LEU A 111 -2.96 11.07 13.86
C LEU A 111 -1.82 11.66 13.04
N SER A 112 -0.60 11.48 13.52
CA SER A 112 0.61 11.76 12.73
C SER A 112 1.44 10.49 12.73
N LEU A 113 1.80 10.03 11.53
CA LEU A 113 2.64 8.86 11.33
C LEU A 113 4.02 9.31 10.89
N SER A 114 5.06 8.67 11.42
CA SER A 114 6.43 8.82 10.94
C SER A 114 7.12 7.46 10.85
N LEU A 115 8.02 7.31 9.88
CA LEU A 115 8.88 6.15 9.80
C LEU A 115 9.85 6.13 11.00
N GLY A 116 9.90 4.99 11.67
CA GLY A 116 10.77 4.72 12.80
C GLY A 116 11.98 3.86 12.44
N LYS A 117 12.32 2.97 13.38
CA LYS A 117 13.42 2.02 13.23
C LYS A 117 13.10 1.00 12.16
N GLN A 118 14.15 0.59 11.46
CA GLN A 118 14.13 -0.58 10.58
C GLN A 118 15.02 -1.66 11.19
N ILE A 119 14.42 -2.77 11.58
CA ILE A 119 15.09 -3.89 12.25
C ILE A 119 15.25 -5.01 11.23
N LEU A 120 16.48 -5.40 10.94
CA LEU A 120 16.81 -6.45 9.97
C LEU A 120 17.08 -7.76 10.71
N ASP A 121 16.39 -8.82 10.29
CA ASP A 121 16.57 -10.19 10.78
C ASP A 121 16.77 -11.11 9.57
N GLU A 122 17.90 -10.92 8.88
CA GLU A 122 18.23 -11.63 7.63
C GLU A 122 18.65 -13.10 7.85
N HIS A 123 18.96 -13.46 9.10
CA HIS A 123 19.40 -14.79 9.51
C HIS A 123 18.27 -15.71 9.95
N TYR A 124 17.01 -15.26 9.86
CA TYR A 124 15.84 -16.05 10.24
C TYR A 124 15.92 -16.54 11.70
N SER A 125 16.04 -15.61 12.65
CA SER A 125 16.30 -15.95 14.06
C SER A 125 15.32 -16.95 14.71
N LEU A 126 14.11 -17.11 14.16
CA LEU A 126 13.06 -18.02 14.62
C LEU A 126 12.76 -19.16 13.60
N GLY A 127 13.63 -19.34 12.60
CA GLY A 127 13.45 -20.27 11.48
C GLY A 127 12.53 -19.77 10.37
N LYS A 128 12.39 -20.55 9.29
CA LYS A 128 11.56 -20.17 8.12
C LYS A 128 10.09 -20.58 8.23
N SER A 129 9.68 -21.18 9.34
CA SER A 129 8.28 -21.53 9.60
C SER A 129 7.84 -20.87 10.91
N LEU A 130 6.95 -19.88 10.80
CA LEU A 130 6.52 -19.05 11.92
C LEU A 130 5.09 -19.34 12.33
N LYS A 131 4.87 -19.45 13.64
CA LYS A 131 3.56 -19.46 14.29
C LYS A 131 3.11 -18.04 14.62
N LYS A 132 1.80 -17.86 14.85
CA LYS A 132 1.23 -16.54 15.24
C LYS A 132 1.94 -15.89 16.43
N LYS A 133 2.32 -16.68 17.45
CA LYS A 133 3.03 -16.16 18.64
C LYS A 133 4.42 -15.60 18.30
N GLN A 134 5.12 -16.21 17.35
CA GLN A 134 6.44 -15.76 16.90
C GLN A 134 6.34 -14.43 16.12
N ILE A 135 5.23 -14.17 15.42
CA ILE A 135 4.98 -12.85 14.82
C ILE A 135 4.89 -11.76 15.89
N VAL A 136 4.20 -12.02 17.00
CA VAL A 136 4.10 -11.08 18.12
C VAL A 136 5.47 -10.89 18.79
N GLU A 137 6.25 -11.96 18.92
CA GLU A 137 7.63 -11.91 19.41
C GLU A 137 8.53 -11.04 18.52
N LEU A 138 8.48 -11.21 17.19
CA LEU A 138 9.19 -10.34 16.24
C LEU A 138 8.74 -8.88 16.35
N ALA A 139 7.43 -8.65 16.43
CA ALA A 139 6.89 -7.30 16.62
C ALA A 139 7.34 -6.67 17.94
N SER A 140 7.63 -7.47 18.97
CA SER A 140 8.09 -6.98 20.27
C SER A 140 9.53 -6.43 20.24
N LYS A 141 10.30 -6.71 19.18
CA LYS A 141 11.64 -6.13 18.96
C LYS A 141 11.60 -4.63 18.66
N GLY A 142 10.45 -4.13 18.16
CA GLY A 142 10.22 -2.71 17.92
C GLY A 142 9.79 -1.94 19.17
N ASP A 143 9.50 -0.65 19.00
CA ASP A 143 9.13 0.20 20.13
C ASP A 143 7.78 -0.22 20.74
N GLN A 144 7.69 -0.07 22.06
CA GLN A 144 6.59 -0.63 22.86
C GLN A 144 5.57 0.43 23.31
N LYS A 145 5.72 1.66 22.84
CA LYS A 145 4.91 2.82 23.25
C LYS A 145 4.75 3.77 22.06
N TYR A 146 3.51 4.22 21.81
CA TYR A 146 3.18 5.11 20.68
C TYR A 146 3.77 4.62 19.34
N ALA A 147 3.70 3.31 19.11
CA ALA A 147 4.32 2.69 17.95
C ALA A 147 3.44 1.59 17.34
N ILE A 148 3.60 1.44 16.03
CA ILE A 148 3.11 0.32 15.23
C ILE A 148 4.35 -0.45 14.76
N ASN A 149 4.44 -1.73 15.14
CA ASN A 149 5.53 -2.60 14.71
C ASN A 149 5.04 -3.48 13.55
N VAL A 150 5.52 -3.18 12.33
CA VAL A 150 5.15 -3.88 11.11
C VAL A 150 6.18 -4.97 10.81
N VAL A 151 5.77 -6.22 10.93
CA VAL A 151 6.59 -7.40 10.59
C VAL A 151 6.36 -7.76 9.14
N LEU A 152 7.43 -7.74 8.35
CA LEU A 152 7.44 -8.08 6.94
C LEU A 152 8.24 -9.36 6.77
N THR A 153 7.62 -10.43 6.29
CA THR A 153 8.30 -11.71 6.08
C THR A 153 8.67 -11.90 4.61
N ALA A 154 9.90 -12.31 4.35
CA ALA A 154 10.39 -12.59 2.99
C ALA A 154 9.60 -13.72 2.30
N SER A 155 9.71 -13.81 0.98
CA SER A 155 8.97 -14.78 0.16
C SER A 155 9.29 -16.25 0.48
N ASP A 156 10.43 -16.51 1.12
CA ASP A 156 10.86 -17.85 1.52
C ASP A 156 10.50 -18.22 2.98
N VAL A 157 9.61 -17.45 3.61
CA VAL A 157 9.14 -17.68 4.99
C VAL A 157 7.68 -18.14 4.98
N ALA A 158 7.41 -19.31 5.54
CA ALA A 158 6.06 -19.82 5.76
C ALA A 158 5.50 -19.32 7.09
N VAL A 159 4.27 -18.81 7.09
CA VAL A 159 3.58 -18.35 8.31
C VAL A 159 2.24 -19.04 8.45
N GLU A 160 1.90 -19.46 9.67
CA GLU A 160 0.64 -20.14 9.99
C GLU A 160 -0.59 -19.39 9.46
N GLY A 161 -1.34 -20.03 8.56
CA GLY A 161 -2.57 -19.50 7.95
C GLY A 161 -2.36 -18.46 6.84
N PHE A 162 -1.11 -18.18 6.47
CA PHE A 162 -0.82 -17.42 5.25
C PHE A 162 -1.34 -18.19 4.02
N CYS A 163 -1.83 -17.49 3.00
CA CYS A 163 -2.30 -18.10 1.74
C CYS A 163 -3.49 -19.08 1.87
N MET A 164 -4.18 -19.06 3.01
CA MET A 164 -5.37 -19.87 3.23
C MET A 164 -6.55 -19.00 3.62
N SER A 165 -6.36 -18.14 4.63
CA SER A 165 -7.43 -17.30 5.17
C SER A 165 -7.05 -15.82 5.26
N ARG A 166 -5.78 -15.48 4.97
CA ARG A 166 -5.24 -14.13 5.16
C ARG A 166 -3.90 -13.93 4.46
N CYS A 167 -3.65 -12.70 4.06
CA CYS A 167 -2.36 -12.23 3.51
C CYS A 167 -1.51 -11.48 4.56
N GLY A 168 -2.13 -11.16 5.70
CA GLY A 168 -1.51 -10.46 6.81
C GLY A 168 -2.43 -10.49 8.04
N THR A 169 -2.00 -9.86 9.12
CA THR A 169 -2.82 -9.70 10.33
C THR A 169 -2.45 -8.38 11.00
N HIS A 170 -3.36 -7.82 11.77
CA HIS A 170 -3.03 -6.75 12.72
C HIS A 170 -3.53 -7.14 14.10
N GLY A 171 -3.01 -6.48 15.12
CA GLY A 171 -3.39 -6.74 16.49
C GLY A 171 -2.68 -5.82 17.46
N SER A 172 -2.76 -6.18 18.73
CA SER A 172 -2.08 -5.46 19.79
C SER A 172 -1.59 -6.41 20.86
N ALA A 173 -0.46 -6.07 21.47
CA ALA A 173 0.17 -6.90 22.49
C ALA A 173 0.62 -6.04 23.67
N LEU A 174 0.75 -6.70 24.83
CA LEU A 174 1.26 -6.09 26.03
C LEU A 174 2.78 -6.18 26.06
N SER A 175 3.42 -5.07 26.37
CA SER A 175 4.83 -4.98 26.63
C SER A 175 5.16 -5.61 27.98
N SER A 176 6.07 -6.58 27.96
CA SER A 176 6.59 -7.26 29.16
C SER A 176 7.93 -6.65 29.62
N ILE A 177 8.05 -5.33 29.61
CA ILE A 177 9.26 -4.67 30.14
C ILE A 177 9.24 -4.81 31.68
N LYS A 178 10.11 -5.70 32.20
CA LYS A 178 10.29 -5.92 33.64
C LYS A 178 10.48 -4.58 34.36
N GLY A 179 9.65 -4.33 35.38
CA GLY A 179 9.77 -3.16 36.27
C GLY A 179 9.07 -1.87 35.81
N LYS A 180 8.34 -1.85 34.68
CA LYS A 180 7.48 -0.73 34.26
C LYS A 180 6.04 -1.18 34.08
N ARG A 181 5.07 -0.27 34.22
CA ARG A 181 3.66 -0.54 33.87
C ARG A 181 3.59 -1.12 32.46
N SER A 182 2.83 -2.19 32.28
CA SER A 182 2.60 -2.82 30.97
C SER A 182 2.07 -1.78 29.99
N SER A 183 2.87 -1.40 28.99
CA SER A 183 2.40 -0.59 27.87
C SER A 183 1.82 -1.50 26.79
N LYS A 184 0.90 -0.99 25.98
CA LYS A 184 0.34 -1.73 24.85
C LYS A 184 0.93 -1.17 23.56
N PHE A 185 1.31 -2.05 22.63
CA PHE A 185 1.75 -1.66 21.30
C PHE A 185 0.86 -2.31 20.24
N ALA A 186 0.74 -1.64 19.09
CA ALA A 186 0.06 -2.18 17.92
C ALA A 186 1.09 -2.90 17.04
N TYR A 187 0.66 -3.96 16.37
CA TYR A 187 1.49 -4.64 15.39
C TYR A 187 0.68 -5.00 14.15
N ILE A 188 1.40 -5.07 13.04
CA ILE A 188 0.91 -5.54 11.75
C ILE A 188 1.89 -6.60 11.28
N TRP A 189 1.40 -7.64 10.63
CA TRP A 189 2.23 -8.55 9.85
C TRP A 189 1.68 -8.64 8.42
N VAL A 190 2.59 -8.61 7.46
CA VAL A 190 2.31 -8.81 6.03
C VAL A 190 3.22 -9.92 5.52
N GLY A 191 2.61 -10.93 4.89
CA GLY A 191 3.33 -12.01 4.23
C GLY A 191 3.63 -11.67 2.77
N ASN A 192 4.78 -12.11 2.26
CA ASN A 192 5.13 -11.95 0.85
C ASN A 192 4.49 -13.08 0.03
N ALA A 193 3.54 -12.72 -0.83
CA ALA A 193 2.74 -13.67 -1.59
C ALA A 193 3.41 -14.23 -2.85
N GLN A 194 4.52 -13.61 -3.29
CA GLN A 194 5.13 -13.82 -4.61
C GLN A 194 5.36 -15.29 -4.97
N THR A 195 5.74 -16.11 -3.99
CA THR A 195 6.11 -17.52 -4.19
C THR A 195 5.03 -18.50 -3.71
N GLN A 196 4.21 -18.11 -2.72
CA GLN A 196 3.31 -19.05 -2.04
C GLN A 196 1.87 -18.97 -2.56
N CYS A 197 1.35 -17.77 -2.84
CA CYS A 197 -0.05 -17.59 -3.27
C CYS A 197 -0.31 -16.24 -3.97
N PRO A 198 0.42 -15.94 -5.07
CA PRO A 198 0.25 -14.65 -5.72
C PRO A 198 -1.19 -14.47 -6.24
N GLY A 199 -1.86 -15.54 -6.67
CA GLY A 199 -3.27 -15.53 -7.08
C GLY A 199 -4.31 -15.38 -5.96
N GLN A 200 -3.91 -15.24 -4.69
CA GLN A 200 -4.81 -14.88 -3.59
C GLN A 200 -4.52 -13.50 -3.01
N CYS A 201 -3.24 -13.17 -2.87
CA CYS A 201 -2.79 -12.03 -2.08
C CYS A 201 -2.20 -10.89 -2.91
N ALA A 202 -2.08 -11.04 -4.23
CA ALA A 202 -1.51 -10.03 -5.10
C ALA A 202 -2.44 -9.65 -6.27
N TRP A 203 -3.75 -9.85 -6.13
CA TRP A 203 -4.72 -9.28 -7.07
C TRP A 203 -4.73 -7.75 -6.91
N PRO A 204 -4.77 -6.94 -8.00
CA PRO A 204 -4.97 -7.30 -9.41
C PRO A 204 -3.69 -7.56 -10.22
N PHE A 205 -2.52 -7.64 -9.57
CA PHE A 205 -1.21 -7.79 -10.22
C PHE A 205 -0.80 -9.25 -10.47
N HIS A 206 -1.64 -10.19 -10.06
CA HIS A 206 -1.57 -11.58 -10.43
C HIS A 206 -2.98 -12.11 -10.73
N GLN A 207 -3.06 -13.07 -11.65
CA GLN A 207 -4.31 -13.73 -11.99
C GLN A 207 -4.89 -14.44 -10.75
N PRO A 208 -6.16 -14.17 -10.39
CA PRO A 208 -6.75 -14.76 -9.20
C PRO A 208 -7.16 -16.22 -9.45
N ILE A 209 -7.15 -17.04 -8.40
CA ILE A 209 -7.56 -18.46 -8.48
C ILE A 209 -9.04 -18.59 -8.87
N TYR A 210 -9.87 -17.63 -8.42
CA TYR A 210 -11.30 -17.55 -8.72
C TYR A 210 -11.69 -16.12 -9.06
N GLY A 211 -12.77 -15.93 -9.82
CA GLY A 211 -13.24 -14.60 -10.25
C GLY A 211 -12.79 -14.22 -11.67
N PRO A 212 -12.81 -12.92 -12.03
CA PRO A 212 -12.48 -12.46 -13.37
C PRO A 212 -11.09 -12.91 -13.83
N GLN A 213 -11.03 -13.57 -14.98
CA GLN A 213 -9.80 -14.13 -15.56
C GLN A 213 -9.17 -13.17 -16.60
N SER A 214 -9.39 -11.87 -16.45
CA SER A 214 -8.72 -10.87 -17.27
C SER A 214 -7.21 -10.91 -17.03
N PRO A 215 -6.38 -10.56 -18.04
CA PRO A 215 -4.94 -10.47 -17.86
C PRO A 215 -4.59 -9.60 -16.64
N PRO A 216 -3.66 -10.04 -15.77
CA PRO A 216 -3.28 -9.27 -14.60
C PRO A 216 -2.67 -7.93 -15.00
N LEU A 217 -2.83 -6.94 -14.13
CA LEU A 217 -2.17 -5.65 -14.27
C LEU A 217 -0.67 -5.80 -13.95
N ILE A 218 0.12 -4.87 -14.44
CA ILE A 218 1.54 -4.79 -14.09
C ILE A 218 1.64 -4.00 -12.79
N ALA A 219 2.26 -4.58 -11.76
CA ALA A 219 2.55 -3.87 -10.52
C ALA A 219 3.38 -2.61 -10.83
N PRO A 220 3.01 -1.42 -10.32
CA PRO A 220 3.76 -0.18 -10.58
C PRO A 220 5.26 -0.27 -10.27
N ASN A 221 5.60 -1.09 -9.27
CA ASN A 221 6.97 -1.35 -8.85
C ASN A 221 7.63 -2.55 -9.57
N ASN A 222 6.96 -3.19 -10.54
CA ASN A 222 7.33 -4.44 -11.20
C ASN A 222 7.62 -5.63 -10.25
N ASN A 223 7.09 -5.60 -9.02
CA ASN A 223 7.28 -6.63 -8.01
C ASN A 223 5.97 -6.96 -7.27
N VAL A 224 5.31 -8.01 -7.74
CA VAL A 224 4.06 -8.56 -7.19
C VAL A 224 4.13 -8.94 -5.70
N GLY A 225 5.32 -9.19 -5.15
CA GLY A 225 5.48 -9.54 -3.73
C GLY A 225 5.56 -8.36 -2.78
N VAL A 226 5.77 -7.15 -3.32
CA VAL A 226 6.00 -5.91 -2.57
C VAL A 226 4.87 -4.90 -2.77
N ASP A 227 4.07 -5.08 -3.83
CA ASP A 227 2.90 -4.25 -4.10
C ASP A 227 1.74 -4.50 -3.13
#